data_AF-A0A0G0JLG4-F1
#
_entry.id   AF-A0A0G0JLG4-F1
#
_cell.length_a   1.000
_cell.length_b   1.000
_cell.length_c   1.000
_cell.angle_alpha   90.00
_cell.angle_beta   90.00
_cell.angle_gamma   90.00
#
_symmetry.space_group_name_H-M   'P 1'
#
loop_
_entity.id
_entity.type
_entity.pdbx_description
1 polymer ?
#
loop_
_entity_poly.entity_id
_entity_poly.type
_entity_poly.pdbx_seq_one_letter_code
_entity_poly.pdbx_strand_id
1 'polypeptide(L)' 'MENRTKIRAFTDLHVWQKGHELVLQIYKLTKAFPKGEFFGLVDQLRRAAVSLTSNIAEGFSRFSYKRRRLNFITCR' A
#
# COMPACT_ATOMS: atom_id res chain seq x y z
N MET A 1 26.51 -2.92 -4.95
CA MET A 1 26.09 -1.76 -5.75
C MET A 1 24.58 -1.78 -5.82
N GLU A 2 23.91 -0.98 -4.98
CA GLU A 2 22.46 -0.94 -4.93
C GLU A 2 21.97 -0.10 -6.13
N ASN A 3 21.50 -0.78 -7.17
CA ASN A 3 20.83 -0.15 -8.30
C ASN A 3 19.63 0.61 -7.76
N ARG A 4 19.77 1.93 -7.57
CA ARG A 4 18.67 2.83 -7.20
C ARG A 4 17.74 2.94 -8.40
N THR A 5 16.88 1.94 -8.60
CA THR A 5 15.72 2.06 -9.48
C THR A 5 14.98 3.32 -9.05
N LYS A 6 14.92 4.32 -9.94
CA LYS A 6 14.12 5.52 -9.72
C LYS A 6 12.70 5.04 -9.44
N ILE A 7 12.23 5.24 -8.21
CA ILE A 7 10.85 4.96 -7.81
C ILE A 7 9.96 5.90 -8.64
N ARG A 8 9.25 5.36 -9.62
CA ARG A 8 8.37 6.13 -10.52
C ARG A 8 6.92 6.00 -10.08
N ALA A 9 6.55 4.85 -9.54
CA ALA A 9 5.22 4.56 -9.05
C ALA A 9 5.28 4.01 -7.61
N PHE A 10 4.13 4.06 -6.91
CA PHE A 10 4.03 3.51 -5.56
C PHE A 10 4.28 1.98 -5.52
N THR A 11 4.08 1.30 -6.66
CA THR A 11 4.34 -0.13 -6.84
C THR A 11 5.82 -0.50 -6.78
N ASP A 12 6.70 0.47 -7.02
CA ASP A 12 8.15 0.27 -6.94
C ASP A 12 8.65 0.31 -5.48
N LEU A 13 7.82 0.75 -4.52
CA LEU A 13 8.21 0.73 -3.12
C LEU A 13 8.29 -0.70 -2.63
N HIS A 14 9.45 -1.05 -2.08
CA HIS A 14 9.66 -2.34 -1.43
C HIS A 14 8.65 -2.59 -0.28
N VAL A 15 8.27 -1.53 0.44
CA VAL A 15 7.22 -1.58 1.47
C VAL A 15 5.85 -1.90 0.88
N TRP A 16 5.52 -1.34 -0.29
CA TRP A 16 4.27 -1.65 -0.98
C TRP A 16 4.25 -3.09 -1.50
N GLN A 17 5.36 -3.57 -2.07
CA GLN A 17 5.49 -4.96 -2.54
C GLN A 17 5.30 -5.97 -1.42
N LYS A 18 5.94 -5.76 -0.26
CA LYS A 18 5.73 -6.58 0.95
C LYS A 18 4.30 -6.49 1.48
N GLY A 19 3.71 -5.29 1.49
CA GLY A 19 2.32 -5.10 1.88
C GLY A 19 1.34 -5.83 0.95
N HIS A 20 1.60 -5.80 -0.36
CA HIS A 20 0.79 -6.51 -1.34
C HIS A 20 0.92 -8.03 -1.22
N GLU A 21 2.12 -8.53 -0.97
CA GLU A 21 2.33 -9.96 -0.67
C GLU A 21 1.55 -10.40 0.57
N LEU A 22 1.55 -9.59 1.63
CA LEU A 22 0.77 -9.85 2.84
C LEU A 22 -0.74 -9.90 2.53
N VAL A 23 -1.26 -8.99 1.70
CA VAL A 23 -2.66 -9.04 1.24
C VAL A 23 -2.95 -10.37 0.54
N LEU A 24 -2.10 -10.80 -0.39
CA LEU A 24 -2.28 -12.07 -1.09
C LEU A 24 -2.27 -13.27 -0.14
N GLN A 25 -1.41 -13.26 0.88
CA GLN A 25 -1.39 -14.29 1.93
C GLN A 25 -2.67 -14.28 2.76
N ILE A 26 -3.17 -13.11 3.18
CA ILE A 26 -4.43 -13.00 3.91
C ILE A 26 -5.60 -13.51 3.05
N TYR A 27 -5.63 -13.20 1.75
CA TYR A 27 -6.65 -13.75 0.85
C TYR A 27 -6.56 -15.28 0.72
N LYS A 28 -5.36 -15.86 0.72
CA LYS A 28 -5.18 -17.33 0.73
C LYS A 28 -5.61 -17.95 2.05
N LEU A 29 -5.22 -17.37 3.18
CA LEU A 29 -5.57 -17.86 4.52
C LEU A 29 -7.08 -17.80 4.76
N THR A 30 -7.71 -16.68 4.39
CA THR A 30 -9.16 -16.49 4.56
C THR A 30 -10.01 -17.39 3.66
N LYS A 31 -9.45 -18.05 2.64
CA LYS A 31 -10.17 -19.09 1.86
C LYS A 31 -10.36 -20.39 2.64
N ALA A 32 -9.51 -20.67 3.63
CA ALA A 32 -9.59 -21.88 4.45
C ALA A 32 -10.55 -21.73 5.66
N PHE A 33 -11.12 -20.53 5.86
CA PHE A 33 -12.00 -20.26 7.00
C PHE A 33 -13.38 -20.91 6.79
N PRO A 34 -14.02 -21.40 7.87
CA PRO A 34 -15.39 -21.90 7.81
C PRO A 34 -16.35 -20.78 7.40
N LYS A 35 -17.37 -21.11 6.59
CA LYS A 35 -18.31 -20.12 6.01
C LYS A 35 -19.02 -19.24 7.05
N GLY A 36 -19.09 -19.68 8.31
CA GLY A 36 -19.69 -18.93 9.42
C GLY A 36 -18.92 -17.66 9.82
N GLU A 37 -17.60 -17.61 9.62
CA GLU A 37 -16.78 -16.44 10.02
C GLU A 37 -16.45 -15.49 8.86
N PHE A 38 -16.99 -15.77 7.68
CA PHE A 38 -16.66 -15.08 6.43
C PHE A 38 -17.11 -13.61 6.44
N PHE A 39 -18.22 -13.30 7.08
CA PHE A 39 -18.79 -11.94 7.12
C PHE A 39 -18.25 -11.08 8.26
N GLY A 40 -17.62 -11.67 9.27
CA GLY A 40 -17.02 -10.96 10.39
C GLY A 40 -15.53 -10.78 10.21
N LEU A 41 -14.76 -11.80 10.59
CA LEU A 41 -13.30 -11.77 10.68
C LEU A 41 -12.62 -11.68 9.32
N VAL A 42 -13.08 -12.46 8.33
CA VAL A 42 -12.47 -12.47 6.99
C VAL A 42 -12.61 -11.10 6.31
N ASP A 43 -13.78 -10.49 6.42
CA ASP A 43 -14.04 -9.20 5.78
C ASP A 43 -13.29 -8.05 6.47
N GLN A 44 -13.16 -8.08 7.80
CA GLN A 44 -12.32 -7.13 8.54
C GLN A 44 -10.84 -7.28 8.19
N LEU A 45 -10.32 -8.50 8.11
CA LEU A 45 -8.92 -8.78 7.75
C LEU A 45 -8.59 -8.29 6.34
N ARG A 46 -9.47 -8.57 5.37
CA ARG A 46 -9.28 -8.11 3.98
C ARG A 46 -9.31 -6.58 3.90
N ARG A 47 -10.26 -5.92 4.56
CA ARG A 47 -10.36 -4.46 4.59
C ARG A 47 -9.14 -3.80 5.23
N ALA A 48 -8.64 -4.35 6.34
CA ALA A 48 -7.43 -3.86 6.99
C ALA A 48 -6.19 -3.99 6.08
N ALA A 49 -6.04 -5.15 5.42
CA ALA A 49 -4.92 -5.40 4.52
C ALA A 49 -4.93 -4.45 3.29
N VAL A 50 -6.10 -4.22 2.70
CA VAL A 50 -6.26 -3.26 1.59
C VAL A 50 -5.98 -1.84 2.06
N SER A 51 -6.50 -1.44 3.23
CA SER A 51 -6.27 -0.11 3.81
C SER A 51 -4.78 0.20 4.00
N LEU A 52 -3.97 -0.78 4.44
CA LEU A 52 -2.52 -0.64 4.54
C LEU A 52 -1.89 -0.25 3.19
N THR A 53 -2.21 -0.99 2.12
CA THR A 53 -1.66 -0.71 0.79
C THR A 53 -2.13 0.62 0.21
N SER A 54 -3.40 1.00 0.47
CA SER A 54 -3.96 2.29 0.06
C SER A 54 -3.29 3.46 0.78
N ASN A 55 -3.04 3.35 2.09
CA ASN A 55 -2.33 4.37 2.85
C ASN A 55 -0.90 4.58 2.35
N ILE A 56 -0.20 3.51 1.96
CA ILE A 56 1.14 3.60 1.37
C ILE A 56 1.09 4.32 0.01
N ALA A 57 0.12 4.01 -0.84
CA ALA A 57 -0.05 4.65 -2.13
C ALA A 57 -0.42 6.14 -2.02
N GLU A 58 -1.31 6.49 -1.08
CA GLU A 58 -1.66 7.88 -0.79
C GLU A 58 -0.47 8.66 -0.23
N GLY A 59 0.27 8.07 0.72
CA GLY A 59 1.48 8.65 1.30
C GLY A 59 2.56 8.95 0.24
N PHE A 60 2.76 8.04 -0.72
CA PHE A 60 3.68 8.26 -1.84
C PHE A 60 3.26 9.42 -2.73
N SER A 61 1.95 9.53 -3.01
CA SER A 61 1.37 10.60 -3.82
C SER A 61 1.49 11.96 -3.11
N ARG A 62 1.24 12.00 -1.79
CA ARG A 62 1.44 13.20 -0.95
C ARG A 62 2.90 13.62 -0.86
N PHE A 63 3.84 12.68 -0.76
CA PHE A 63 5.28 13.00 -0.73
C PHE A 63 5.75 13.60 -2.05
N SER A 64 5.28 13.04 -3.17
CA SER A 64 5.51 13.59 -4.51
C SER A 64 4.91 15.00 -4.64
N TYR A 65 3.71 15.22 -4.11
CA TYR A 65 3.06 16.53 -4.10
C TYR A 65 3.76 17.55 -3.18
N LYS A 66 4.17 17.18 -1.97
CA LYS A 66 4.89 18.06 -1.02
C LYS A 66 6.26 18.47 -1.58
N ARG A 67 6.96 17.55 -2.24
CA ARG A 67 8.21 17.84 -2.96
C ARG A 67 7.97 18.78 -4.14
N ARG A 68 6.85 18.63 -4.85
CA ARG A 68 6.44 19.55 -5.92
C ARG A 68 6.09 20.93 -5.37
N ARG A 69 5.39 21.02 -4.24
CA ARG A 69 5.02 22.29 -3.59
C ARG A 69 6.23 23.11 -3.12
N LEU A 70 7.30 22.44 -2.66
CA LEU A 70 8.56 23.11 -2.28
C LEU A 70 9.30 23.71 -3.49
N ASN A 71 9.09 23.21 -4.71
CA ASN A 71 9.70 23.75 -5.93
C ASN A 71 8.88 24.87 -6.60
N PHE A 72 7.68 25.19 -6.09
CA PHE A 72 6.84 26.28 -6.62
C PHE A 72 6.75 27.50 -5.69
N ILE A 73 7.42 27.48 -4.52
CA ILE A 73 7.55 28.67 -3.66
C ILE A 73 8.88 29.35 -4.00
N THR A 74 8.96 29.88 -5.21
CA THR A 74 9.87 30.96 -5.60
C THR A 74 9.20 31.76 -6.71
N CYS A 75 8.06 32.36 -6.39
CA CYS A 75 7.70 33.66 -6.91
C CYS A 75 6.61 34.24 -6.00
N ARG A 76 6.96 35.38 -5.37
CA ARG A 76 6.12 36.46 -4.86
C ARG A 76 4.77 36.14 -4.21
#